data_AF-A0A954CDW5-F1
#
_entry.id   AF-A0A954CDW5-F1
#
_cell.length_a   1.000
_cell.length_b   1.000
_cell.length_c   1.000
_cell.angle_alpha   90.00
_cell.angle_beta   90.00
_cell.angle_gamma   90.00
#
_symmetry.space_group_name_H-M   'P 1'
#
loop_
_entity.id
_entity.type
_entity.pdbx_description
1 polymer ?
#
loop_
_entity_poly.entity_id
_entity_poly.type
_entity_poly.pdbx_seq_one_letter_code
_entity_poly.pdbx_strand_id
1 'polypeptide(L)'
;MGALDWATLIALSLLWGGSFFFNQVAVADIPVFTVVVGRVALAAAILHVVVRLAGLAMPGDPKIWLAFFGMGLLNNAIPFSLIVWGQTQIGSGLASILNATTPLFAVLVAHRFTADEKITSARLAGVLVGLAGVAVMLGIDALGSLGSTLDGALAAQLACLAAALSYAAAGVFGRRFRALGVPPLVTATGQVTASSALMVPLMLAVDRPWQMALPGGEALAALVG
;
A
#
# COMPACT_ATOMS: atom_id res chain seq x y z
N MET A 1 5.60 22.37 -15.21
CA MET A 1 5.73 20.92 -15.38
C MET A 1 6.06 20.66 -16.84
N GLY A 2 7.17 19.97 -17.11
CA GLY A 2 7.62 19.65 -18.46
C GLY A 2 7.01 18.35 -18.99
N ALA A 3 7.31 18.00 -20.24
CA ALA A 3 6.86 16.74 -20.86
C ALA A 3 7.37 15.50 -20.12
N LEU A 4 8.59 15.56 -19.55
CA LEU A 4 9.18 14.48 -18.75
C LEU A 4 8.40 14.23 -17.45
N ASP A 5 7.91 15.29 -16.79
CA ASP A 5 7.10 15.19 -15.58
C ASP A 5 5.78 14.46 -15.89
N TRP A 6 5.13 14.85 -16.99
CA TRP A 6 3.90 14.20 -17.45
C TRP A 6 4.12 12.74 -17.84
N ALA A 7 5.20 12.43 -18.56
CA ALA A 7 5.53 11.05 -18.91
C ALA A 7 5.75 10.19 -17.65
N THR A 8 6.43 10.74 -16.63
CA THR A 8 6.66 10.07 -15.35
C THR A 8 5.35 9.86 -14.59
N LEU A 9 4.46 10.85 -14.57
CA LEU A 9 3.14 10.72 -13.94
C LEU A 9 2.28 9.67 -14.63
N ILE A 10 2.25 9.64 -15.97
CA ILE A 10 1.50 8.63 -16.73
C ILE A 10 2.05 7.23 -16.46
N ALA A 11 3.38 7.06 -16.53
CA ALA A 11 4.01 5.78 -16.22
C ALA A 11 3.70 5.33 -14.79
N LEU A 12 3.79 6.25 -13.82
CA LEU A 12 3.45 5.96 -12.43
C LEU A 12 1.98 5.55 -12.28
N SER A 13 1.05 6.27 -12.91
CA SER A 13 -0.39 5.96 -12.90
C SER A 13 -0.69 4.59 -13.51
N LEU A 14 -0.03 4.23 -14.60
CA LEU A 14 -0.17 2.92 -15.23
C LEU A 14 0.37 1.80 -14.35
N LEU A 15 1.56 1.98 -13.76
CA LEU A 15 2.16 0.99 -12.86
C LEU A 15 1.30 0.79 -11.59
N TRP A 16 0.80 1.88 -11.00
CA TRP A 16 -0.05 1.81 -9.81
C TRP A 16 -1.43 1.23 -10.12
N GLY A 17 -2.09 1.69 -11.19
CA GLY A 17 -3.39 1.18 -11.60
C GLY A 17 -3.33 -0.30 -12.01
N GLY A 18 -2.30 -0.68 -12.77
CA GLY A 18 -2.04 -2.07 -13.17
C GLY A 18 -1.81 -2.99 -11.97
N SER A 19 -1.13 -2.53 -10.93
CA SER A 19 -0.90 -3.31 -9.70
C SER A 19 -2.21 -3.81 -9.06
N PHE A 20 -3.25 -2.98 -9.00
CA PHE A 20 -4.57 -3.41 -8.50
C PHE A 20 -5.20 -4.46 -9.40
N PHE A 21 -5.09 -4.32 -10.71
CA PHE A 21 -5.58 -5.33 -11.66
C PHE A 21 -4.87 -6.67 -11.46
N PHE A 22 -3.54 -6.68 -11.42
CA PHE A 22 -2.77 -7.90 -11.21
C PHE A 22 -3.01 -8.54 -9.84
N ASN A 23 -3.20 -7.74 -8.79
CA ASN A 23 -3.59 -8.27 -7.48
C ASN A 23 -4.94 -8.97 -7.52
N GLN A 24 -5.91 -8.45 -8.28
CA GLN A 24 -7.22 -9.10 -8.47
C GLN A 24 -7.08 -10.46 -9.15
N VAL A 25 -6.23 -10.54 -10.18
CA VAL A 25 -5.95 -11.79 -10.89
C VAL A 25 -5.21 -12.78 -9.99
N ALA A 26 -4.18 -12.34 -9.26
CA ALA A 26 -3.40 -13.19 -8.38
C ALA A 26 -4.22 -13.74 -7.21
N VAL A 27 -5.04 -12.90 -6.56
CA VAL A 27 -5.82 -13.30 -5.37
C VAL A 27 -6.99 -14.24 -5.69
N ALA A 28 -7.29 -14.47 -6.97
CA ALA A 28 -8.27 -15.46 -7.40
C ALA A 28 -7.81 -16.90 -7.09
N ASP A 29 -6.50 -17.16 -7.23
CA ASP A 29 -5.91 -18.49 -7.06
C ASP A 29 -4.90 -18.57 -5.90
N ILE A 30 -4.35 -17.43 -5.48
CA ILE A 30 -3.26 -17.37 -4.50
C ILE A 30 -3.76 -16.66 -3.23
N PRO A 31 -3.53 -17.24 -2.03
CA PRO A 31 -3.88 -16.61 -0.77
C PRO A 31 -3.27 -15.21 -0.56
N VAL A 32 -3.97 -14.37 0.20
CA VAL A 32 -3.68 -12.93 0.36
C VAL A 32 -2.23 -12.66 0.77
N PHE A 33 -1.75 -13.27 1.85
CA PHE A 33 -0.41 -12.97 2.36
C PHE A 33 0.68 -13.53 1.45
N THR A 34 0.40 -14.60 0.72
CA THR A 34 1.28 -15.21 -0.28
C THR A 34 1.44 -14.29 -1.49
N VAL A 35 0.34 -13.67 -1.97
CA VAL A 35 0.41 -12.62 -3.00
C VAL A 35 1.26 -11.45 -2.52
N VAL A 36 0.98 -10.95 -1.31
CA VAL A 36 1.69 -9.79 -0.75
C VAL A 36 3.19 -10.09 -0.61
N VAL A 37 3.56 -11.19 0.06
CA VAL A 37 4.95 -11.62 0.25
C VAL A 37 5.64 -11.85 -1.08
N GLY A 38 5.00 -12.56 -2.02
CA GLY A 38 5.58 -12.82 -3.34
C GLY A 38 5.98 -11.54 -4.06
N ARG A 39 5.08 -10.55 -4.10
CA ARG A 39 5.34 -9.26 -4.75
C ARG A 39 6.42 -8.44 -4.02
N VAL A 40 6.36 -8.31 -2.70
CA VAL A 40 7.33 -7.48 -1.96
C VAL A 40 8.71 -8.14 -1.88
N ALA A 41 8.79 -9.47 -1.82
CA ALA A 41 10.06 -10.21 -1.84
C ALA A 41 10.71 -10.14 -3.22
N LEU A 42 9.93 -10.25 -4.30
CA LEU A 42 10.41 -10.04 -5.66
C LEU A 42 10.93 -8.61 -5.83
N ALA A 43 10.18 -7.60 -5.37
CA ALA A 43 10.62 -6.22 -5.38
C ALA A 43 11.91 -6.02 -4.57
N ALA A 44 12.02 -6.64 -3.39
CA ALA A 44 13.23 -6.59 -2.58
C ALA A 44 14.44 -7.18 -3.30
N ALA A 45 14.30 -8.35 -3.94
CA ALA A 45 15.36 -8.99 -4.72
C ALA A 45 15.83 -8.09 -5.87
N ILE A 46 14.89 -7.56 -6.67
CA ILE A 46 15.19 -6.66 -7.79
C ILE A 46 15.88 -5.39 -7.27
N LEU A 47 15.33 -4.73 -6.26
CA LEU A 47 15.87 -3.48 -5.74
C LEU A 47 17.24 -3.67 -5.08
N HIS A 48 17.51 -4.82 -4.46
CA HIS A 48 18.86 -5.14 -3.98
C HIS A 48 19.88 -5.20 -5.11
N VAL A 49 19.52 -5.81 -6.26
CA VAL A 49 20.38 -5.79 -7.45
C VAL A 49 20.60 -4.37 -7.94
N VAL A 50 19.53 -3.57 -8.03
CA VAL A 50 19.63 -2.17 -8.48
C VAL A 50 20.50 -1.32 -7.54
N VAL A 51 20.37 -1.47 -6.22
CA VAL A 51 21.22 -0.79 -5.22
C VAL A 51 22.69 -1.13 -5.43
N ARG A 52 23.01 -2.42 -5.65
CA ARG A 52 24.39 -2.87 -5.90
C ARG A 52 24.94 -2.31 -7.21
N LEU A 53 24.15 -2.33 -8.29
CA LEU A 53 24.54 -1.78 -9.59
C LEU A 53 24.70 -0.26 -9.56
N ALA A 54 23.94 0.44 -8.71
CA ALA A 54 24.07 1.87 -8.48
C ALA A 54 25.28 2.25 -7.60
N GLY A 55 26.09 1.27 -7.16
CA GLY A 55 27.24 1.51 -6.27
C GLY A 55 26.85 1.90 -4.85
N LEU A 56 25.59 1.69 -4.47
CA LEU A 56 25.09 1.97 -3.12
C LEU A 56 25.20 0.72 -2.25
N ALA A 57 25.30 0.93 -0.94
CA ALA A 57 25.32 -0.13 0.06
C ALA A 57 24.12 -0.02 0.99
N MET A 58 23.63 -1.17 1.47
CA MET A 58 22.64 -1.19 2.53
C MET A 58 23.29 -0.79 3.86
N PRO A 59 22.63 0.07 4.66
CA PRO A 59 23.18 0.53 5.93
C PRO A 59 23.24 -0.61 6.95
N GLY A 60 24.29 -0.61 7.77
CA GLY A 60 24.45 -1.54 8.90
C GLY A 60 23.86 -1.05 10.22
N ASP A 61 23.39 0.19 10.30
CA ASP A 61 22.88 0.79 11.53
C ASP A 61 21.50 0.20 11.92
N PRO A 62 21.37 -0.44 13.11
CA PRO A 62 20.10 -0.97 13.60
C PRO A 62 18.98 0.08 13.69
N LYS A 63 19.31 1.35 13.94
CA LYS A 63 18.31 2.43 14.00
C LYS A 63 17.66 2.68 12.63
N ILE A 64 18.45 2.58 11.56
CA ILE A 64 17.94 2.72 10.20
C ILE A 64 17.08 1.51 9.83
N TRP A 65 17.49 0.30 10.23
CA TRP A 65 16.67 -0.90 10.06
C TRP A 65 15.35 -0.83 10.82
N LEU A 66 15.35 -0.33 12.06
CA LEU A 66 14.11 -0.10 12.81
C LEU A 66 13.19 0.86 12.07
N ALA A 67 13.75 1.93 11.48
CA ALA A 67 12.98 2.83 10.62
C ALA A 67 12.47 2.10 9.36
N PHE A 68 13.26 1.23 8.72
CA PHE A 68 12.80 0.42 7.59
C PHE A 68 11.67 -0.53 7.99
N PHE A 69 11.70 -1.15 9.17
CA PHE A 69 10.61 -1.98 9.66
C PHE A 69 9.33 -1.17 9.87
N GLY A 70 9.42 -0.01 10.53
CA GLY A 70 8.24 0.84 10.70
C GLY A 70 7.69 1.36 9.36
N MET A 71 8.57 1.68 8.41
CA MET A 71 8.15 2.12 7.07
C MET A 71 7.54 0.95 6.29
N GLY A 72 8.18 -0.21 6.34
CA GLY A 72 7.72 -1.42 5.69
C GLY A 72 6.38 -1.90 6.24
N LEU A 73 6.12 -1.68 7.53
CA LEU A 73 4.83 -1.97 8.15
C LEU A 73 3.73 -1.03 7.62
N LEU A 74 3.97 0.29 7.68
CA LEU A 74 2.98 1.32 7.34
C LEU A 74 2.77 1.50 5.82
N ASN A 75 3.79 1.24 5.03
CA ASN A 75 3.77 1.50 3.58
C ASN A 75 3.53 0.25 2.75
N ASN A 76 3.79 -0.95 3.27
CA ASN A 76 3.61 -2.18 2.49
C ASN A 76 2.75 -3.20 3.25
N ALA A 77 3.18 -3.66 4.43
CA ALA A 77 2.58 -4.81 5.09
C ALA A 77 1.09 -4.59 5.41
N ILE A 78 0.76 -3.51 6.13
CA ILE A 78 -0.63 -3.17 6.45
C ILE A 78 -1.43 -2.86 5.18
N PRO A 79 -1.03 -1.86 4.35
CA PRO A 79 -1.88 -1.45 3.24
C PRO A 79 -2.04 -2.54 2.18
N PHE A 80 -0.98 -3.27 1.81
CA PHE A 80 -1.10 -4.34 0.82
C PHE A 80 -1.95 -5.50 1.33
N SER A 81 -1.81 -5.90 2.59
CA SER A 81 -2.66 -6.98 3.14
C SER A 81 -4.13 -6.60 3.15
N LEU A 82 -4.45 -5.37 3.59
CA LEU A 82 -5.82 -4.89 3.65
C LEU A 82 -6.43 -4.70 2.25
N ILE A 83 -5.65 -4.19 1.29
CA ILE A 83 -6.10 -4.01 -0.09
C ILE A 83 -6.32 -5.36 -0.77
N VAL A 84 -5.32 -6.25 -0.75
CA VAL A 84 -5.42 -7.56 -1.41
C VAL A 84 -6.54 -8.40 -0.77
N TRP A 85 -6.69 -8.34 0.56
CA TRP A 85 -7.85 -8.94 1.23
C TRP A 85 -9.16 -8.29 0.79
N GLY A 86 -9.24 -6.96 0.76
CA GLY A 86 -10.44 -6.25 0.31
C GLY A 86 -10.83 -6.64 -1.12
N GLN A 87 -9.84 -6.79 -2.00
CA GLN A 87 -10.01 -7.23 -3.39
C GLN A 87 -10.59 -8.65 -3.54
N THR A 88 -10.63 -9.46 -2.47
CA THR A 88 -11.39 -10.72 -2.48
C THR A 88 -12.91 -10.51 -2.49
N GLN A 89 -13.38 -9.34 -2.03
CA GLN A 89 -14.81 -9.01 -1.88
C GLN A 89 -15.26 -7.87 -2.81
N ILE A 90 -14.33 -7.01 -3.24
CA ILE A 90 -14.63 -5.86 -4.12
C ILE A 90 -13.71 -5.88 -5.35
N GLY A 91 -14.15 -5.25 -6.44
CA GLY A 91 -13.33 -5.13 -7.65
C GLY A 91 -12.15 -4.17 -7.48
N SER A 92 -11.08 -4.41 -8.27
CA SER A 92 -9.86 -3.60 -8.32
C SER A 92 -10.11 -2.11 -8.59
N GLY A 93 -11.12 -1.78 -9.41
CA GLY A 93 -11.53 -0.40 -9.66
C GLY A 93 -11.97 0.32 -8.39
N LEU A 94 -12.86 -0.29 -7.60
CA LEU A 94 -13.34 0.29 -6.35
C LEU A 94 -12.20 0.40 -5.32
N ALA A 95 -11.38 -0.65 -5.19
CA ALA A 95 -10.21 -0.64 -4.31
C ALA A 95 -9.24 0.51 -4.67
N SER A 96 -8.98 0.73 -5.96
CA SER A 96 -8.12 1.81 -6.45
C SER A 96 -8.71 3.20 -6.14
N ILE A 97 -10.01 3.40 -6.31
CA ILE A 97 -10.65 4.69 -6.00
C ILE A 97 -10.63 4.94 -4.48
N LEU A 98 -10.91 3.94 -3.65
CA LEU A 98 -10.82 4.06 -2.20
C LEU A 98 -9.39 4.39 -1.76
N ASN A 99 -8.37 3.78 -2.38
CA ASN A 99 -6.98 4.11 -2.08
C ASN A 99 -6.60 5.54 -2.50
N ALA A 100 -7.22 6.10 -3.54
CA ALA A 100 -7.00 7.49 -3.98
C ALA A 100 -7.44 8.53 -2.92
N THR A 101 -8.06 8.11 -1.82
CA THR A 101 -8.37 8.94 -0.65
C THR A 101 -7.17 9.20 0.25
N THR A 102 -6.02 8.55 0.01
CA THR A 102 -4.77 8.73 0.77
C THR A 102 -4.41 10.20 1.01
N PRO A 103 -4.50 11.13 0.04
CA PRO A 103 -4.19 12.55 0.27
C PRO A 103 -5.10 13.22 1.30
N LEU A 104 -6.37 12.80 1.41
CA LEU A 104 -7.32 13.32 2.40
C LEU A 104 -6.84 12.95 3.81
N PHE A 105 -6.47 11.69 4.01
CA PHE A 105 -5.89 11.23 5.27
C PHE A 105 -4.51 11.85 5.52
N ALA A 106 -3.70 12.08 4.48
CA ALA A 106 -2.38 12.69 4.62
C ALA A 106 -2.46 14.09 5.23
N VAL A 107 -3.44 14.91 4.82
CA VAL A 107 -3.69 16.23 5.42
C VAL A 107 -4.03 16.10 6.91
N LEU A 108 -4.89 15.15 7.28
CA LEU A 108 -5.31 14.94 8.66
C LEU A 108 -4.16 14.44 9.55
N VAL A 109 -3.39 13.47 9.06
CA VAL A 109 -2.24 12.91 9.77
C VAL A 109 -1.12 13.94 9.88
N ALA A 110 -0.80 14.67 8.81
CA ALA A 110 0.20 15.73 8.83
C ALA A 110 -0.18 16.83 9.83
N HIS A 111 -1.45 17.24 9.88
CA HIS A 111 -1.90 18.23 10.85
C HIS A 111 -1.69 17.79 12.30
N ARG A 112 -1.91 16.51 12.59
CA ARG A 112 -1.75 15.99 13.95
C ARG A 112 -0.29 15.76 14.34
N PHE A 113 0.54 15.31 13.40
CA PHE A 113 1.89 14.82 13.69
C PHE A 113 3.02 15.74 13.22
N THR A 114 2.71 16.88 12.59
CA THR A 114 3.71 17.89 12.25
C THR A 114 3.30 19.30 12.66
N ALA A 115 4.26 20.04 13.21
CA ALA A 115 4.06 21.41 13.69
C ALA A 115 3.93 22.43 12.54
N ASP A 116 4.54 22.14 11.38
CA ASP A 116 4.64 23.09 10.26
C ASP A 116 3.44 23.08 9.31
N GLU A 117 2.59 22.04 9.34
CA GLU A 117 1.45 21.90 8.42
C GLU A 117 0.11 22.12 9.13
N LYS A 118 -0.24 23.38 9.37
CA LYS A 118 -1.57 23.76 9.87
C LYS A 118 -2.63 23.54 8.78
N ILE A 119 -3.80 23.02 9.17
CA ILE A 119 -4.95 22.93 8.27
C ILE A 119 -5.40 24.34 7.90
N THR A 120 -5.35 24.65 6.61
CA THR A 120 -5.98 25.85 6.06
C THR A 120 -7.45 25.57 5.76
N SER A 121 -8.28 26.61 5.71
CA SER A 121 -9.70 26.49 5.34
C SER A 121 -9.89 25.81 3.97
N ALA A 122 -9.01 26.09 3.00
CA ALA A 122 -9.02 25.45 1.69
C ALA A 122 -8.71 23.94 1.75
N ARG A 123 -7.73 23.53 2.57
CA ARG A 123 -7.42 22.11 2.80
C ARG A 123 -8.57 21.40 3.50
N LEU A 124 -9.20 22.05 4.48
CA LEU A 124 -10.36 21.50 5.17
C LEU A 124 -11.55 21.32 4.22
N ALA A 125 -11.84 22.30 3.36
CA ALA A 125 -12.88 22.19 2.34
C ALA A 125 -12.61 21.03 1.38
N GLY A 126 -11.37 20.89 0.90
CA GLY A 126 -10.97 19.74 0.08
C GLY A 126 -11.14 18.39 0.79
N VAL A 127 -10.79 18.31 2.08
CA VAL A 127 -11.01 17.12 2.90
C VAL A 127 -12.49 16.78 3.02
N LEU A 128 -13.35 17.77 3.29
CA LEU A 128 -14.80 17.56 3.41
C LEU A 128 -15.42 17.09 2.09
N VAL A 129 -15.04 17.71 0.96
CA VAL A 129 -15.50 17.30 -0.37
C VAL A 129 -15.05 15.87 -0.69
N GLY A 130 -13.80 15.52 -0.38
CA GLY A 130 -13.30 14.16 -0.58
C GLY A 130 -14.01 13.14 0.31
N LEU A 131 -14.25 13.45 1.58
CA LEU A 131 -15.03 12.60 2.50
C LEU A 131 -16.48 12.41 2.00
N ALA A 132 -17.10 13.46 1.44
CA ALA A 132 -18.42 13.34 0.82
C ALA A 132 -18.38 12.41 -0.40
N GLY A 133 -17.34 12.52 -1.25
CA GLY A 133 -17.13 11.59 -2.37
C GLY A 133 -16.96 10.14 -1.93
N VAL A 134 -16.22 9.90 -0.84
CA VAL A 134 -16.10 8.57 -0.22
C VAL A 134 -17.46 8.08 0.26
N ALA A 135 -18.22 8.91 1.01
CA ALA A 135 -19.54 8.54 1.50
C ALA A 135 -20.51 8.18 0.37
N VAL A 136 -20.49 8.93 -0.74
CA VAL A 136 -21.27 8.61 -1.95
C VAL A 136 -20.84 7.29 -2.56
N MET A 137 -19.54 7.01 -2.60
CA MET A 137 -19.00 5.79 -3.19
C MET A 137 -19.25 4.53 -2.34
N LEU A 138 -19.26 4.67 -1.01
CA LEU A 138 -19.72 3.63 -0.09
C LEU A 138 -21.24 3.37 -0.27
N GLY A 139 -21.98 4.35 -0.79
CA GLY A 139 -23.34 4.21 -1.27
C GLY A 139 -24.40 4.05 -0.17
N ILE A 140 -25.66 4.19 -0.59
CA ILE A 140 -26.87 3.95 0.21
C ILE A 140 -26.98 2.48 0.66
N ASP A 141 -26.14 1.57 0.16
CA ASP A 141 -26.04 0.19 0.62
C ASP A 141 -25.56 0.09 2.10
N ALA A 142 -24.76 1.05 2.56
CA ALA A 142 -24.45 1.20 4.00
C ALA A 142 -25.66 1.68 4.83
N LEU A 143 -26.57 2.46 4.22
CA LEU A 143 -27.81 2.91 4.87
C LEU A 143 -28.87 1.79 4.91
N GLY A 144 -28.87 0.86 3.94
CA GLY A 144 -29.72 -0.33 3.94
C GLY A 144 -29.29 -1.44 4.91
N SER A 145 -28.03 -1.45 5.32
CA SER A 145 -27.42 -2.43 6.23
C SER A 145 -27.27 -1.95 7.68
N LEU A 146 -27.84 -0.79 8.05
CA LEU A 146 -27.83 -0.20 9.41
C LEU A 146 -28.55 -1.05 10.50
N GLY A 147 -28.83 -2.33 10.23
CA GLY A 147 -29.43 -3.27 11.19
C GLY A 147 -28.98 -4.73 11.04
N SER A 148 -28.07 -5.06 10.12
CA SER A 148 -27.56 -6.42 9.92
C SER A 148 -26.03 -6.47 10.00
N THR A 149 -25.51 -7.65 10.35
CA THR A 149 -24.07 -7.98 10.37
C THR A 149 -23.31 -7.31 9.23
N LEU A 150 -22.15 -6.69 9.53
CA LEU A 150 -21.28 -6.05 8.54
C LEU A 150 -21.13 -6.95 7.29
N ASP A 151 -21.71 -6.52 6.16
CA ASP A 151 -21.55 -7.23 4.89
C ASP A 151 -20.06 -7.25 4.51
N GLY A 152 -19.59 -8.36 3.92
CA GLY A 152 -18.18 -8.53 3.55
C GLY A 152 -17.64 -7.43 2.63
N ALA A 153 -18.52 -6.84 1.81
CA ALA A 153 -18.20 -5.70 0.96
C ALA A 153 -17.89 -4.42 1.76
N LEU A 154 -18.67 -4.08 2.79
CA LEU A 154 -18.40 -2.91 3.63
C LEU A 154 -17.09 -3.07 4.41
N ALA A 155 -16.85 -4.27 4.95
CA ALA A 155 -15.59 -4.57 5.64
C ALA A 155 -14.37 -4.41 4.70
N ALA A 156 -14.48 -4.86 3.44
CA ALA A 156 -13.45 -4.67 2.42
C ALA A 156 -13.22 -3.19 2.05
N GLN A 157 -14.29 -2.41 1.93
CA GLN A 157 -14.18 -0.97 1.67
C GLN A 157 -13.49 -0.24 2.83
N LEU A 158 -13.87 -0.56 4.07
CA LEU A 158 -13.22 -0.03 5.28
C LEU A 158 -11.75 -0.45 5.38
N ALA A 159 -11.41 -1.68 5.00
CA ALA A 159 -10.03 -2.14 4.93
C ALA A 159 -9.20 -1.32 3.93
N CYS A 160 -9.75 -1.01 2.75
CA CYS A 160 -9.09 -0.14 1.77
C CYS A 160 -8.91 1.30 2.27
N LEU A 161 -9.88 1.85 3.02
CA LEU A 161 -9.74 3.17 3.66
C LEU A 161 -8.69 3.15 4.78
N ALA A 162 -8.64 2.08 5.57
CA ALA A 162 -7.61 1.88 6.58
C ALA A 162 -6.21 1.75 5.95
N ALA A 163 -6.10 1.10 4.78
CA ALA A 163 -4.88 1.07 3.99
C ALA A 163 -4.45 2.47 3.54
N ALA A 164 -5.37 3.28 3.01
CA ALA A 164 -5.12 4.66 2.61
C ALA A 164 -4.65 5.54 3.80
N LEU A 165 -5.23 5.34 4.99
CA LEU A 165 -4.77 5.98 6.22
C LEU A 165 -3.36 5.52 6.62
N SER A 166 -3.05 4.24 6.46
CA SER A 166 -1.71 3.70 6.70
C SER A 166 -0.67 4.35 5.78
N TYR A 167 -0.99 4.51 4.49
CA TYR A 167 -0.13 5.25 3.55
C TYR A 167 0.08 6.71 3.94
N ALA A 168 -0.98 7.39 4.40
CA ALA A 168 -0.86 8.75 4.92
C ALA A 168 0.11 8.83 6.12
N ALA A 169 0.02 7.89 7.05
CA ALA A 169 0.97 7.74 8.15
C ALA A 169 2.39 7.45 7.66
N ALA A 170 2.54 6.57 6.66
CA ALA A 170 3.82 6.26 6.05
C ALA A 170 4.47 7.49 5.40
N GLY A 171 3.70 8.37 4.75
CA GLY A 171 4.20 9.61 4.16
C GLY A 171 4.81 10.55 5.21
N VAL A 172 4.14 10.70 6.36
CA VAL A 172 4.66 11.51 7.49
C VAL A 172 5.87 10.84 8.13
N PHE A 173 5.80 9.52 8.37
CA PHE A 173 6.85 8.69 8.95
C PHE A 173 8.12 8.73 8.08
N GLY A 174 7.98 8.69 6.75
CA GLY A 174 9.06 8.67 5.77
C GLY A 174 9.93 9.93 5.76
N ARG A 175 9.43 11.08 6.24
CA ARG A 175 10.20 12.34 6.33
C ARG A 175 11.50 12.19 7.12
N ARG A 176 11.57 11.24 8.06
CA ARG A 176 12.78 11.02 8.84
C ARG A 176 13.94 10.41 8.05
N PHE A 177 13.70 9.70 6.95
CA PHE A 177 14.81 9.14 6.16
C PHE A 177 15.66 10.22 5.51
N ARG A 178 15.06 11.38 5.19
CA ARG A 178 15.80 12.56 4.76
C ARG A 178 16.72 13.07 5.88
N ALA A 179 16.23 13.14 7.12
CA ALA A 179 17.03 13.54 8.28
C ALA A 179 18.15 12.53 8.62
N LEU A 180 17.92 11.24 8.35
CA LEU A 180 18.90 10.17 8.49
C LEU A 180 19.91 10.10 7.33
N GLY A 181 19.78 10.96 6.31
CA GLY A 181 20.68 10.98 5.16
C GLY A 181 20.60 9.74 4.26
N VAL A 182 19.50 8.98 4.33
CA VAL A 182 19.35 7.73 3.56
C VAL A 182 18.80 8.05 2.16
N PRO A 183 19.47 7.60 1.07
CA PRO A 183 18.97 7.80 -0.28
C PRO A 183 17.57 7.17 -0.49
N PRO A 184 16.71 7.75 -1.35
CA PRO A 184 15.38 7.19 -1.60
C PRO A 184 15.38 5.74 -2.11
N LEU A 185 16.33 5.39 -2.99
CA LEU A 185 16.48 4.03 -3.50
C LEU A 185 16.82 3.03 -2.38
N VAL A 186 17.72 3.41 -1.47
CA VAL A 186 18.09 2.60 -0.30
C VAL A 186 16.91 2.50 0.67
N THR A 187 16.15 3.58 0.85
CA THR A 187 14.95 3.60 1.67
C THR A 187 13.88 2.65 1.11
N ALA A 188 13.63 2.71 -0.21
CA ALA A 188 12.71 1.82 -0.90
C ALA A 188 13.11 0.35 -0.75
N THR A 189 14.39 0.05 -0.97
CA THR A 189 14.95 -1.31 -0.83
C THR A 189 14.84 -1.83 0.60
N GLY A 190 15.23 -1.01 1.58
CA GLY A 190 15.19 -1.35 2.99
C GLY A 190 13.78 -1.61 3.49
N GLN A 191 12.81 -0.75 3.14
CA GLN A 191 11.43 -0.95 3.56
C GLN A 191 10.81 -2.23 2.98
N VAL A 192 11.01 -2.55 1.69
CA VAL A 192 10.42 -3.76 1.09
C VAL A 192 11.09 -5.03 1.63
N THR A 193 12.38 -4.96 1.94
CA THR A 193 13.12 -6.05 2.59
C THR A 193 12.59 -6.30 4.00
N ALA A 194 12.42 -5.23 4.78
CA ALA A 194 11.86 -5.30 6.12
C ALA A 194 10.40 -5.80 6.10
N SER A 195 9.59 -5.34 5.15
CA SER A 195 8.22 -5.84 4.92
C SER A 195 8.21 -7.33 4.61
N SER A 196 9.10 -7.79 3.71
CA SER A 196 9.22 -9.21 3.37
C SER A 196 9.54 -10.03 4.61
N ALA A 197 10.54 -9.62 5.39
CA ALA A 197 10.93 -10.29 6.63
C ALA A 197 9.79 -10.33 7.66
N LEU A 198 9.00 -9.26 7.77
CA LEU A 198 7.87 -9.18 8.70
C LEU A 198 6.69 -10.05 8.26
N MET A 199 6.42 -10.10 6.95
CA MET A 199 5.24 -10.75 6.40
C MET A 199 5.43 -12.26 6.17
N VAL A 200 6.66 -12.74 6.00
CA VAL A 200 6.93 -14.18 5.82
C VAL A 200 6.38 -15.01 6.97
N PRO A 201 6.66 -14.74 8.25
CA PRO A 201 6.07 -15.52 9.35
C PRO A 201 4.54 -15.54 9.34
N LEU A 202 3.91 -14.41 8.99
CA LEU A 202 2.46 -14.29 8.90
C LEU A 202 1.90 -15.16 7.76
N MET A 203 2.51 -15.11 6.57
CA MET A 203 2.17 -15.97 5.43
C MET A 203 2.32 -17.45 5.77
N LEU A 204 3.44 -17.85 6.41
CA LEU A 204 3.66 -19.24 6.79
C LEU A 204 2.61 -19.71 7.81
N ALA A 205 2.23 -18.87 8.78
CA ALA A 205 1.27 -19.22 9.82
C ALA A 205 -0.18 -19.31 9.29
N VAL A 206 -0.59 -18.36 8.45
CA VAL A 206 -1.98 -18.20 8.00
C VAL A 206 -2.24 -18.93 6.69
N ASP A 207 -1.48 -18.62 5.63
CA ASP A 207 -1.76 -19.12 4.28
C ASP A 207 -1.23 -20.53 4.06
N ARG A 208 -0.14 -20.91 4.76
CA ARG A 208 0.50 -22.23 4.67
C ARG A 208 0.71 -22.66 3.20
N PRO A 209 1.51 -21.91 2.41
CA PRO A 209 1.58 -22.09 0.96
C PRO A 209 2.06 -23.48 0.51
N TRP A 210 2.66 -24.29 1.40
CA TRP A 210 2.98 -25.69 1.09
C TRP A 210 1.78 -26.63 1.08
N GLN A 211 0.60 -26.19 1.53
CA GLN A 211 -0.65 -26.95 1.52
C GLN A 211 -1.57 -26.55 0.34
N MET A 212 -1.19 -25.53 -0.42
CA MET A 212 -2.01 -25.01 -1.52
C MET A 212 -1.81 -25.82 -2.80
N ALA A 213 -2.84 -25.87 -3.64
CA ALA A 213 -2.70 -26.39 -5.00
C ALA A 213 -1.77 -25.49 -5.83
N LEU A 214 -1.13 -26.06 -6.85
CA LEU A 214 -0.32 -25.29 -7.78
C LEU A 214 -1.18 -24.19 -8.44
N PRO A 215 -0.83 -22.90 -8.31
CA PRO A 215 -1.58 -21.82 -8.93
C PRO A 215 -1.55 -21.92 -10.46
N GLY A 216 -2.56 -21.34 -11.11
CA GLY A 216 -2.55 -21.18 -12.56
C GLY A 216 -1.36 -20.32 -13.03
N GLY A 217 -0.90 -20.55 -14.27
CA GLY A 217 0.18 -19.76 -14.87
C GLY A 217 -0.14 -18.25 -14.94
N GLU A 218 -1.42 -17.91 -15.11
CA GLU A 218 -1.90 -16.52 -15.09
C GLU A 218 -1.71 -15.85 -13.73
N ALA A 219 -2.04 -16.54 -12.63
CA ALA A 219 -1.85 -16.04 -11.27
C ALA A 219 -0.36 -15.86 -10.93
N LEU A 220 0.51 -16.77 -11.39
CA LEU A 220 1.95 -16.63 -11.25
C LEU A 220 2.51 -15.45 -12.06
N ALA A 221 2.06 -15.26 -13.30
CA ALA A 221 2.43 -14.10 -14.11
C ALA A 221 1.98 -12.79 -13.45
N ALA A 222 0.79 -12.77 -12.87
CA ALA A 222 0.26 -11.61 -12.16
C ALA A 222 1.09 -11.21 -10.92
N LEU A 223 1.85 -12.12 -10.31
CA LEU A 223 2.80 -11.76 -9.25
C LEU A 223 3.97 -10.91 -9.75
N VAL A 224 4.36 -11.07 -11.01
CA VAL A 224 5.44 -10.29 -11.65
C VAL A 224 4.91 -8.95 -12.14
N GLY A 225 3.66 -8.94 -12.63
CA GLY A 225 2.95 -7.76 -13.14
C GLY A 225 3.08 -7.56 -14.64
#